data_AF-A0A8T0JGR5-F1
#
_entry.id   AF-A0A8T0JGR5-F1
#
_cell.length_a   1.000
_cell.length_b   1.000
_cell.length_c   1.000
_cell.angle_alpha   90.00
_cell.angle_beta   90.00
_cell.angle_gamma   90.00
#
_symmetry.space_group_name_H-M   'P 1'
#
loop_
_entity.id
_entity.type
_entity.pdbx_description
1 polymer ?
#
loop_
_entity_poly.entity_id
_entity_poly.type
_entity_poly.pdbx_seq_one_letter_code
_entity_poly.pdbx_strand_id
1 'polypeptide(L)'
;MFGLLKVLKLSGVLFTHDSVSDFNLRLPALKVFETTNCSWLKAKRVSLEVPQLESVIIVEDNSSSYATNNCAVEFSASHLKHFTYRGYDYMSHFFKLLDPSSAGNASLTITPMAQGK
;
A
#
# COMPACT_ATOMS: atom_id res chain seq x y z
N MET A 1 -17.42 -10.41 5.03
CA MET A 1 -17.10 -10.43 3.57
C MET A 1 -17.19 -9.00 3.04
N PHE A 2 -16.08 -8.41 2.60
CA PHE A 2 -16.01 -6.99 2.18
C PHE A 2 -16.31 -6.79 0.69
N GLY A 3 -17.16 -7.64 0.09
CA GLY A 3 -17.34 -7.71 -1.37
C GLY A 3 -17.88 -6.44 -2.02
N LEU A 4 -18.47 -5.52 -1.26
CA LEU A 4 -19.01 -4.24 -1.74
C LEU A 4 -18.18 -3.04 -1.30
N LEU A 5 -17.07 -3.24 -0.60
CA LEU A 5 -16.22 -2.16 -0.10
C LEU A 5 -15.54 -1.46 -1.27
N LYS A 6 -15.92 -0.19 -1.51
CA LYS A 6 -15.36 0.62 -2.61
C LYS A 6 -14.19 1.50 -2.19
N VAL A 7 -14.14 1.89 -0.92
CA VAL A 7 -13.15 2.81 -0.38
C VAL A 7 -12.64 2.23 0.93
N LEU A 8 -11.32 2.15 1.06
CA LEU A 8 -10.63 1.79 2.30
C LEU A 8 -9.60 2.87 2.61
N LYS A 9 -9.83 3.59 3.70
CA LYS A 9 -8.91 4.60 4.22
C LYS A 9 -8.49 4.21 5.62
N LEU A 10 -7.20 4.15 5.85
CA LEU A 10 -6.61 3.73 7.12
C LEU A 10 -5.58 4.77 7.56
N SER A 11 -5.59 5.12 8.85
CA SER A 11 -4.63 6.06 9.43
C SER A 11 -4.15 5.55 10.78
N GLY A 12 -2.83 5.47 10.97
CA GLY A 12 -2.22 5.03 12.23
C GLY A 12 -2.52 3.58 12.60
N VAL A 13 -2.81 2.72 11.62
CA VAL A 13 -3.20 1.32 11.87
C VAL A 13 -1.96 0.42 11.86
N LEU A 14 -1.81 -0.35 12.93
CA LEU A 14 -0.80 -1.39 13.07
C LEU A 14 -1.44 -2.76 12.84
N PHE A 15 -1.07 -3.42 11.75
CA PHE A 15 -1.46 -4.80 11.49
C PHE A 15 -0.44 -5.76 12.10
N THR A 16 -0.91 -6.72 12.88
CA THR A 16 -0.05 -7.68 13.58
C THR A 16 -0.57 -9.11 13.40
N HIS A 17 0.34 -10.07 13.45
CA HIS A 17 0.00 -11.49 13.48
C HIS A 17 0.96 -12.23 14.41
N ASP A 18 0.57 -13.40 14.90
CA ASP A 18 1.34 -14.11 15.92
C ASP A 18 2.68 -14.61 15.35
N SER A 19 2.64 -15.12 14.13
CA SER A 19 3.78 -15.63 13.38
C SER A 19 4.01 -14.86 12.07
N VAL A 20 5.20 -15.02 11.49
CA VAL A 20 5.54 -14.40 10.22
C VAL A 20 4.82 -15.10 9.06
N SER A 21 3.99 -14.38 8.31
CA SER A 21 3.16 -14.93 7.25
C SER A 21 2.92 -13.97 6.08
N ASP A 22 2.36 -14.50 5.00
CA ASP A 22 1.83 -13.73 3.88
C ASP A 22 0.36 -13.39 4.12
N PHE A 23 -0.06 -12.19 3.75
CA PHE A 23 -1.45 -11.72 3.86
C PHE A 23 -2.06 -11.58 2.48
N ASN A 24 -3.24 -12.18 2.29
CA ASN A 24 -4.01 -12.04 1.06
C ASN A 24 -5.34 -11.38 1.38
N LEU A 25 -5.57 -10.19 0.84
CA LEU A 25 -6.83 -9.46 1.00
C LEU A 25 -7.55 -9.41 -0.34
N ARG A 26 -8.76 -9.99 -0.38
CA ARG A 26 -9.65 -9.93 -1.53
C ARG A 26 -10.66 -8.83 -1.35
N LEU A 27 -10.52 -7.76 -2.13
CA LEU A 27 -11.39 -6.59 -2.09
C LEU A 27 -11.87 -6.27 -3.53
N PRO A 28 -12.76 -7.11 -4.10
CA PRO A 28 -13.06 -7.11 -5.53
C PRO A 28 -13.72 -5.82 -6.04
N ALA A 29 -14.44 -5.10 -5.16
CA ALA A 29 -15.10 -3.84 -5.50
C ALA A 29 -14.30 -2.59 -5.12
N LEU A 30 -13.08 -2.75 -4.58
CA LEU A 30 -12.27 -1.64 -4.09
C LEU A 30 -11.81 -0.76 -5.24
N LYS A 31 -12.06 0.54 -5.13
CA LYS A 31 -11.65 1.56 -6.10
C LYS A 31 -10.58 2.48 -5.54
N VAL A 32 -10.61 2.76 -4.24
CA VAL A 32 -9.67 3.66 -3.57
C VAL A 32 -9.06 2.95 -2.36
N PHE A 33 -7.74 2.90 -2.34
CA PHE A 33 -6.95 2.43 -1.22
C PHE A 33 -6.05 3.57 -0.71
N GLU A 34 -6.25 3.97 0.53
CA GLU A 34 -5.49 5.06 1.15
C GLU A 34 -4.96 4.62 2.51
N THR A 35 -3.67 4.78 2.72
CA THR A 35 -3.02 4.51 4.01
C THR A 35 -2.17 5.69 4.43
N THR A 36 -2.27 6.07 5.70
CA THR A 36 -1.39 7.05 6.33
C THR A 36 -0.76 6.43 7.58
N ASN A 37 0.57 6.39 7.66
CA ASN A 37 1.32 5.87 8.80
C ASN A 37 0.83 4.48 9.27
N CYS A 38 0.57 3.59 8.31
CA CYS A 38 0.14 2.22 8.59
C CYS A 38 1.32 1.27 8.44
N SER A 39 1.36 0.19 9.23
CA SER A 39 2.47 -0.76 9.19
C SER A 39 1.98 -2.20 9.33
N TRP A 40 2.71 -3.11 8.69
CA TRP A 40 2.43 -4.55 8.70
C TRP A 40 3.55 -5.30 9.43
N LEU A 41 3.38 -5.52 10.74
CA LEU A 41 4.35 -6.25 11.54
C LEU A 41 4.27 -7.75 11.25
N LYS A 42 5.44 -8.39 11.12
CA LYS A 42 5.57 -9.83 10.84
C LYS A 42 4.89 -10.25 9.52
N ALA A 43 4.62 -9.31 8.61
CA ALA A 43 4.22 -9.62 7.25
C ALA A 43 5.46 -9.75 6.37
N LYS A 44 5.60 -10.88 5.67
CA LYS A 44 6.59 -11.01 4.58
C LYS A 44 6.08 -10.32 3.32
N ARG A 45 4.79 -10.50 3.03
CA ARG A 45 4.11 -9.97 1.87
C ARG A 45 2.66 -9.68 2.21
N VAL A 46 2.15 -8.59 1.65
CA VAL A 46 0.72 -8.26 1.60
C VAL A 46 0.32 -8.20 0.14
N SER A 47 -0.52 -9.13 -0.28
CA SER A 47 -1.08 -9.19 -1.63
C SER A 47 -2.54 -8.76 -1.62
N LEU A 48 -2.85 -7.73 -2.40
CA LEU A 48 -4.19 -7.22 -2.59
C LEU A 48 -4.75 -7.70 -3.94
N GLU A 49 -5.84 -8.46 -3.90
CA GLU A 49 -6.62 -8.83 -5.08
C GLU A 49 -7.73 -7.80 -5.28
N VAL A 50 -7.44 -6.80 -6.11
CA VAL A 50 -8.20 -5.55 -6.24
C VAL A 50 -8.41 -5.18 -7.71
N PRO A 51 -9.16 -6.00 -8.46
CA PRO A 51 -9.34 -5.87 -9.91
C PRO A 51 -10.10 -4.61 -10.34
N GLN A 52 -10.59 -3.78 -9.43
CA GLN A 52 -11.30 -2.53 -9.73
C GLN A 52 -10.59 -1.31 -9.17
N LEU A 53 -9.35 -1.47 -8.70
CA LEU A 53 -8.61 -0.40 -8.05
C LEU A 53 -8.25 0.70 -9.06
N GLU A 54 -8.66 1.92 -8.75
CA GLU A 54 -8.42 3.10 -9.58
C GLU A 54 -7.38 4.04 -8.95
N SER A 55 -7.29 4.07 -7.62
CA SER A 55 -6.42 4.99 -6.89
C SER A 55 -5.76 4.34 -5.68
N VAL A 56 -4.44 4.56 -5.56
CA VAL A 56 -3.62 4.20 -4.40
C VAL A 56 -2.93 5.45 -3.88
N ILE A 57 -3.08 5.70 -2.58
CA ILE A 57 -2.42 6.79 -1.88
C ILE A 57 -1.76 6.21 -0.62
N ILE A 58 -0.45 6.37 -0.52
CA ILE A 58 0.33 5.88 0.61
C ILE A 58 1.14 7.06 1.17
N VAL A 59 0.93 7.34 2.44
CA VAL A 59 1.55 8.45 3.15
C VAL A 59 2.26 7.92 4.40
N GLU A 60 3.53 8.24 4.53
CA GLU A 60 4.40 7.86 5.64
C GLU A 60 5.07 9.12 6.19
N ASP A 61 4.30 9.89 6.95
CA ASP A 61 4.68 11.16 7.56
C ASP A 61 5.35 11.00 8.93
N ASN A 62 5.42 9.79 9.47
CA ASN A 62 6.02 9.53 10.79
C ASN A 62 7.39 8.87 10.66
N SER A 63 8.40 9.43 11.33
CA SER A 63 9.75 8.85 11.42
C SER A 63 9.85 7.67 12.38
N SER A 64 8.74 7.33 13.06
CA SER A 64 8.69 6.29 14.08
C SER A 64 9.13 4.96 13.49
N SER A 65 10.32 4.56 13.92
CA SER A 65 11.14 3.41 13.55
C SER A 65 10.50 2.06 13.91
N TYR A 66 9.19 1.90 13.76
CA TYR A 66 8.56 0.59 13.87
C TYR A 66 9.13 -0.25 12.74
N ALA A 67 10.19 -0.98 13.10
CA ALA A 67 11.08 -1.82 12.31
C ALA A 67 10.75 -1.82 10.83
N THR A 68 11.72 -1.44 9.99
CA THR A 68 11.77 -1.70 8.55
C THR A 68 11.29 -3.13 8.27
N ASN A 69 9.99 -3.30 8.19
CA ASN A 69 9.39 -4.58 7.88
C ASN A 69 9.63 -4.64 6.40
N ASN A 70 10.51 -5.56 5.98
CA ASN A 70 10.74 -5.91 4.58
C ASN A 70 9.49 -6.58 3.98
N CYS A 71 8.32 -6.02 4.27
CA CYS A 71 7.02 -6.44 3.79
C CYS A 71 6.84 -5.86 2.40
N ALA A 72 6.81 -6.72 1.39
CA ALA A 72 6.40 -6.32 0.05
C ALA A 72 4.89 -6.10 0.03
N VAL A 73 4.43 -4.95 -0.47
CA VAL A 73 3.02 -4.72 -0.76
C VAL A 73 2.81 -4.88 -2.26
N GLU A 74 2.00 -5.87 -2.62
CA GLU A 74 1.76 -6.28 -3.99
C GLU A 74 0.27 -6.09 -4.31
N PHE A 75 -0.02 -5.55 -5.49
CA PHE A 75 -1.39 -5.42 -5.97
C PHE A 75 -1.48 -5.74 -7.46
N SER A 76 -2.57 -6.38 -7.84
CA SER A 76 -3.02 -6.49 -9.23
C SER A 76 -4.12 -5.45 -9.44
N ALA A 77 -3.80 -4.40 -10.19
CA ALA A 77 -4.65 -3.23 -10.36
C ALA A 77 -4.69 -2.80 -11.84
N SER A 78 -5.40 -3.56 -12.66
CA SER A 78 -5.50 -3.33 -14.11
C SER A 78 -6.21 -2.05 -14.52
N HIS A 79 -6.89 -1.39 -13.58
CA HIS A 79 -7.61 -0.14 -13.80
C HIS A 79 -6.98 1.04 -13.04
N LEU A 80 -5.73 0.88 -12.56
CA LEU A 80 -5.05 1.91 -11.80
C LEU A 80 -4.90 3.17 -12.66
N LYS A 81 -5.37 4.30 -12.13
CA LYS A 81 -5.25 5.62 -12.76
C LYS A 81 -4.25 6.49 -12.00
N HIS A 82 -4.23 6.36 -10.68
CA HIS A 82 -3.39 7.19 -9.83
C HIS A 82 -2.68 6.36 -8.77
N PHE A 83 -1.36 6.51 -8.71
CA PHE A 83 -0.55 6.03 -7.60
C PHE A 83 0.23 7.20 -7.01
N THR A 84 0.08 7.39 -5.70
CA THR A 84 0.80 8.41 -4.94
C THR A 84 1.49 7.76 -3.75
N TYR A 85 2.80 8.00 -3.65
CA TYR A 85 3.58 7.68 -2.46
C TYR A 85 4.25 8.94 -1.93
N ARG A 86 4.15 9.14 -0.61
CA ARG A 86 4.81 10.21 0.13
C ARG A 86 5.45 9.61 1.37
N GLY A 87 6.75 9.79 1.55
CA GLY A 87 7.48 9.22 2.69
C GLY A 87 8.89 9.77 2.83
N TYR A 88 9.58 9.44 3.92
CA TYR A 88 10.98 9.83 4.16
C TYR A 88 11.98 8.91 3.44
N ASP A 89 13.16 9.45 3.15
CA ASP A 89 14.24 8.82 2.34
C ASP A 89 14.80 7.49 2.88
N TYR A 90 14.44 7.07 4.09
CA TYR A 90 14.98 5.87 4.75
C TYR A 90 14.01 4.68 4.81
N MET A 91 12.80 4.80 4.27
CA MET A 91 11.82 3.70 4.31
C MET A 91 11.96 2.75 3.12
N SER A 92 12.28 1.48 3.42
CA SER A 92 12.46 0.38 2.48
C SER A 92 11.14 -0.38 2.24
N HIS A 93 10.09 0.32 1.80
CA HIS A 93 8.86 -0.35 1.36
C HIS A 93 8.96 -0.74 -0.11
N PHE A 94 8.80 -2.03 -0.39
CA PHE A 94 8.80 -2.57 -1.74
C PHE A 94 7.36 -2.64 -2.25
N PHE A 95 7.02 -1.78 -3.21
CA PHE A 95 5.75 -1.86 -3.93
C PHE A 95 5.96 -2.60 -5.24
N LYS A 96 5.14 -3.61 -5.50
CA LYS A 96 5.17 -4.36 -6.75
C LYS A 96 3.79 -4.36 -7.41
N LEU A 97 3.73 -3.76 -8.59
CA LEU A 97 2.59 -3.91 -9.49
C LEU A 97 2.76 -5.21 -10.27
N LEU A 98 1.82 -6.16 -10.09
CA LEU A 98 1.95 -7.50 -10.65
C LEU A 98 1.68 -7.58 -12.16
N ASP A 99 0.92 -6.63 -12.70
CA ASP A 99 0.65 -6.49 -14.13
C ASP A 99 0.81 -5.03 -14.56
N PRO A 100 2.03 -4.58 -14.87
CA PRO A 100 2.27 -3.20 -15.29
C PRO A 100 1.71 -2.91 -16.69
N SER A 101 1.48 -3.93 -17.52
CA SER A 101 1.00 -3.77 -18.89
C SER A 101 -0.42 -3.21 -18.97
N SER A 102 -1.24 -3.47 -17.94
CA SER A 102 -2.60 -2.95 -17.84
C SER A 102 -2.67 -1.52 -17.27
N ALA A 103 -1.58 -0.99 -16.71
CA ALA A 103 -1.53 0.36 -16.14
C ALA A 103 -1.13 1.45 -17.17
N GLY A 104 -1.32 1.22 -18.48
CA GLY A 104 -0.79 2.06 -19.56
C GLY A 104 -1.18 3.55 -19.55
N ASN A 105 -2.18 3.95 -18.75
CA ASN A 105 -2.63 5.34 -18.57
C ASN A 105 -2.50 5.84 -17.11
N ALA A 106 -1.80 5.11 -16.24
CA ALA A 106 -1.66 5.48 -14.84
C ALA A 106 -0.64 6.62 -14.64
N SER A 107 -0.95 7.55 -13.74
CA SER A 107 -0.01 8.56 -13.26
C SER A 107 0.68 8.10 -11.97
N LEU A 108 1.99 8.26 -11.89
CA LEU A 108 2.81 8.00 -10.70
C LEU A 108 3.33 9.31 -10.12
N THR A 109 3.09 9.54 -8.83
CA THR A 109 3.65 10.66 -8.07
C THR A 109 4.40 10.13 -6.85
N ILE A 110 5.69 10.45 -6.77
CA ILE A 110 6.56 10.11 -5.64
C ILE A 110 7.06 11.43 -5.04
N THR A 111 6.79 11.64 -3.75
CA THR A 111 7.22 12.84 -3.04
C THR A 111 8.09 12.44 -1.84
N PRO A 112 9.43 12.52 -1.97
CA PRO A 112 10.31 12.35 -0.82
C PRO A 112 10.12 13.54 0.14
N MET A 113 10.09 13.25 1.44
CA MET A 113 10.08 14.28 2.47
C MET A 113 11.48 14.45 3.05
N ALA A 114 11.98 15.68 3.01
CA ALA A 114 13.20 16.05 3.72
C ALA A 114 12.92 16.08 5.22
N GLN A 115 13.79 15.46 6.04
CA GLN A 115 13.77 15.70 7.48
C GLN A 115 14.14 17.16 7.75
N GLY A 116 13.29 17.87 8.51
CA GLY A 116 13.66 19.18 9.06
C GLY A 116 14.91 19.03 9.92
N LYS A 117 15.92 19.87 9.65
CA LYS A 117 17.16 19.96 10.45
C LYS A 117 16.88 20.29 11.91
#